data_AF-A0A9E1DWA8-F1
#
_entry.id   AF-A0A9E1DWA8-F1
#
_cell.length_a   1.000
_cell.length_b   1.000
_cell.length_c   1.000
_cell.angle_alpha   90.00
_cell.angle_beta   90.00
_cell.angle_gamma   90.00
#
_symmetry.space_group_name_H-M   'P 1'
#
loop_
_entity.id
_entity.type
_entity.pdbx_description
1 polymer ?
#
loop_
_entity_poly.entity_id
_entity_poly.type
_entity_poly.pdbx_seq_one_letter_code
_entity_poly.pdbx_strand_id
1 'polypeptide(L)'
;PKTVDFSVSSIVWATGWEPYDASKIDNLGYGTCKNVITNMMLERLAAPSGPTQGVITRPSDQKAPESVGFVQCAGSRDENHLPYCSYICCMASLKHVTYIREQYPDARIYIFYIDLRAPGYKYEQFYDKIKEDENVFFVKGKVAEVSESPDGSVTLVAEDAISGEKTKQTVDMAVLATGMQPTAVNVKLPADLQFTEDGFIVNDLEKGGMFAAGCANKPADVVTSNQNATGMALKAIQILKR
;
A
#
# COMPACT_ATOMS: atom_id res chain seq x y z
N PRO A 1 35.05 1.25 7.26
CA PRO A 1 33.98 1.60 8.22
C PRO A 1 34.58 2.31 9.45
N LYS A 2 33.97 3.42 9.88
CA LYS A 2 34.34 4.09 11.13
C LYS A 2 33.35 3.63 12.21
N THR A 3 33.84 2.97 13.24
CA THR A 3 33.03 2.58 14.41
C THR A 3 32.92 3.76 15.36
N VAL A 4 31.72 3.96 15.92
CA VAL A 4 31.46 4.96 16.95
C VAL A 4 30.63 4.31 18.04
N ASP A 5 31.07 4.43 19.28
CA ASP A 5 30.40 3.85 20.44
C ASP A 5 29.55 4.92 21.14
N PHE A 6 28.31 4.58 21.45
CA PHE A 6 27.38 5.44 22.20
C PHE A 6 26.85 4.68 23.42
N SER A 7 26.88 5.33 24.58
CA SER A 7 26.14 4.87 25.75
C SER A 7 24.74 5.48 25.71
N VAL A 8 23.72 4.65 25.61
CA VAL A 8 22.32 5.08 25.51
C VAL A 8 21.47 4.33 26.52
N SER A 9 20.47 5.01 27.09
CA SER A 9 19.55 4.40 28.07
C SER A 9 18.36 3.71 27.40
N SER A 10 18.05 4.07 26.15
CA SER A 10 16.95 3.49 25.40
C SER A 10 17.16 3.60 23.90
N ILE A 11 16.57 2.70 23.13
CA ILE A 11 16.62 2.65 21.66
C ILE A 11 15.19 2.72 21.10
N VAL A 12 14.98 3.56 20.08
CA VAL A 12 13.72 3.61 19.32
C VAL A 12 13.94 3.09 17.90
N TRP A 13 13.29 1.99 17.56
CA TRP A 13 13.29 1.35 16.25
C TRP A 13 12.19 1.94 15.36
N ALA A 14 12.57 2.90 14.51
CA ALA A 14 11.71 3.48 13.48
C ALA A 14 12.13 3.00 12.08
N THR A 15 12.36 1.69 11.93
CA THR A 15 12.91 1.08 10.71
C THR A 15 11.95 1.12 9.52
N GLY A 16 10.67 1.42 9.76
CA GLY A 16 9.68 1.64 8.71
C GLY A 16 9.15 0.33 8.11
N TRP A 17 8.92 0.37 6.81
CA TRP A 17 8.27 -0.69 6.05
C TRP A 17 8.77 -0.73 4.62
N GLU A 18 8.45 -1.84 3.95
CA GLU A 18 8.71 -2.08 2.53
C GLU A 18 7.43 -2.56 1.84
N PRO A 19 7.22 -2.20 0.55
CA PRO A 19 6.09 -2.72 -0.21
C PRO A 19 6.17 -4.24 -0.35
N TYR A 20 5.03 -4.91 -0.24
CA TYR A 20 4.97 -6.34 -0.53
C TYR A 20 5.37 -6.59 -1.98
N ASP A 21 6.19 -7.62 -2.17
CA ASP A 21 6.73 -7.99 -3.47
C ASP A 21 5.62 -8.58 -4.36
N ALA A 22 5.19 -7.79 -5.35
CA ALA A 22 4.13 -8.18 -6.27
C ALA A 22 4.51 -9.36 -7.17
N SER A 23 5.81 -9.67 -7.37
CA SER A 23 6.19 -10.85 -8.17
C SER A 23 5.89 -12.17 -7.48
N LYS A 24 5.51 -12.15 -6.20
CA LYS A 24 5.02 -13.33 -5.47
C LYS A 24 3.54 -13.61 -5.74
N ILE A 25 2.83 -12.71 -6.41
CA ILE A 25 1.39 -12.80 -6.66
C ILE A 25 1.16 -13.24 -8.12
N ASP A 26 1.19 -14.55 -8.33
CA ASP A 26 1.24 -15.16 -9.67
C ASP A 26 0.03 -14.84 -10.55
N ASN A 27 -1.14 -14.64 -9.94
CA ASN A 27 -2.42 -14.47 -10.64
C ASN A 27 -2.73 -13.01 -11.04
N LEU A 28 -1.93 -12.03 -10.61
CA LEU A 28 -2.20 -10.61 -10.86
C LEU A 28 -1.32 -9.98 -11.95
N GLY A 29 -0.61 -10.78 -12.72
CA GLY A 29 0.04 -10.34 -13.97
C GLY A 29 1.22 -9.38 -13.79
N TYR A 30 1.74 -9.20 -12.57
CA TYR A 30 2.89 -8.34 -12.34
C TYR A 30 4.17 -8.95 -12.95
N GLY A 31 4.90 -8.14 -13.72
CA GLY A 31 6.11 -8.57 -14.43
C GLY A 31 5.88 -9.33 -15.74
N THR A 32 4.66 -9.82 -15.99
CA THR A 32 4.27 -10.46 -17.25
C THR A 32 3.45 -9.53 -18.14
N CYS A 33 2.50 -8.80 -17.56
CA CYS A 33 1.69 -7.80 -18.23
C CYS A 33 2.38 -6.43 -18.12
N LYS A 34 2.70 -5.79 -19.25
CA LYS A 34 3.52 -4.57 -19.28
C LYS A 34 2.83 -3.39 -18.60
N ASN A 35 1.51 -3.34 -18.67
CA ASN A 35 0.68 -2.27 -18.12
C ASN A 35 0.11 -2.57 -16.73
N VAL A 36 0.68 -3.56 -16.02
CA VAL A 36 0.40 -3.80 -14.60
C VAL A 36 1.53 -3.17 -13.76
N ILE A 37 1.17 -2.21 -12.91
CA ILE A 37 2.11 -1.52 -12.01
C ILE A 37 1.66 -1.65 -10.55
N THR A 38 2.55 -1.36 -9.60
CA THR A 38 2.16 -1.23 -8.19
C THR A 38 1.75 0.21 -7.86
N ASN A 39 0.99 0.39 -6.79
CA ASN A 39 0.70 1.69 -6.19
C ASN A 39 1.98 2.52 -5.91
N MET A 40 3.09 1.90 -5.52
CA MET A 40 4.37 2.61 -5.30
C MET A 40 5.05 3.03 -6.59
N MET A 41 4.91 2.26 -7.67
CA MET A 41 5.34 2.71 -8.99
C MET A 41 4.51 3.93 -9.44
N LEU A 42 3.19 3.92 -9.20
CA LEU A 42 2.33 5.06 -9.53
C LEU A 42 2.70 6.32 -8.75
N GLU A 43 3.08 6.22 -7.46
CA GLU A 43 3.65 7.36 -6.72
C GLU A 43 4.92 7.90 -7.38
N ARG A 44 5.79 7.02 -7.91
CA ARG A 44 6.99 7.46 -8.61
C ARG A 44 6.64 8.13 -9.93
N LEU A 45 5.69 7.62 -10.71
CA LEU A 45 5.24 8.25 -11.95
C LEU A 45 4.62 9.63 -11.69
N ALA A 46 3.79 9.76 -10.65
CA ALA A 46 3.12 11.01 -10.28
C ALA A 46 4.08 12.05 -9.64
N ALA A 47 5.25 11.65 -9.16
CA ALA A 47 6.18 12.57 -8.51
C ALA A 47 6.88 13.49 -9.53
N PRO A 48 6.97 14.81 -9.30
CA PRO A 48 7.75 15.72 -10.15
C PRO A 48 9.25 15.36 -10.23
N SER A 49 9.80 14.76 -9.17
CA SER A 49 11.15 14.19 -9.12
C SER A 49 11.19 12.70 -9.53
N GLY A 50 10.11 12.23 -10.15
CA GLY A 50 9.92 10.89 -10.66
C GLY A 50 10.62 10.64 -12.00
N PRO A 51 10.68 9.37 -12.45
CA PRO A 51 11.24 9.02 -13.76
C PRO A 51 10.50 9.68 -14.94
N THR A 52 9.21 10.00 -14.77
CA THR A 52 8.38 10.66 -15.78
C THR A 52 8.05 12.12 -15.45
N GLN A 53 8.77 12.72 -14.48
CA GLN A 53 8.62 14.12 -14.07
C GLN A 53 7.17 14.52 -13.70
N GLY A 54 6.40 13.58 -13.15
CA GLY A 54 5.03 13.80 -12.71
C GLY A 54 3.96 13.44 -13.74
N VAL A 55 4.35 13.04 -14.97
CA VAL A 55 3.39 12.61 -16.00
C VAL A 55 3.08 11.12 -15.82
N ILE A 56 1.80 10.78 -15.66
CA ILE A 56 1.37 9.39 -15.48
C ILE A 56 1.10 8.74 -16.85
N THR A 57 1.99 7.84 -17.27
CA THR A 57 1.89 7.17 -18.57
C THR A 57 1.91 5.65 -18.42
N ARG A 58 1.37 4.96 -19.44
CA ARG A 58 1.44 3.50 -19.54
C ARG A 58 2.88 3.05 -19.73
N PRO A 59 3.38 2.05 -18.97
CA PRO A 59 4.76 1.60 -19.12
C PRO A 59 5.06 0.98 -20.50
N SER A 60 4.07 0.39 -21.18
CA SER A 60 4.31 -0.31 -22.44
C SER A 60 4.62 0.62 -23.62
N ASP A 61 3.98 1.79 -23.67
CA ASP A 61 4.02 2.68 -24.84
C ASP A 61 4.04 4.18 -24.51
N GLN A 62 4.12 4.54 -23.22
CA GLN A 62 4.19 5.91 -22.72
C GLN A 62 2.98 6.78 -23.08
N LYS A 63 1.86 6.20 -23.50
CA LYS A 63 0.62 6.96 -23.73
C LYS A 63 -0.13 7.22 -22.43
N ALA A 64 -1.03 8.18 -22.47
CA ALA A 64 -1.98 8.41 -21.39
C ALA A 64 -2.91 7.19 -21.22
N PRO A 65 -3.18 6.74 -19.98
CA PRO A 65 -4.22 5.73 -19.75
C PRO A 65 -5.61 6.38 -19.78
N GLU A 66 -6.47 5.95 -20.71
CA GLU A 66 -7.87 6.38 -20.77
C GLU A 66 -8.74 5.60 -19.77
N SER A 67 -8.25 4.45 -19.31
CA SER A 67 -8.89 3.65 -18.28
C SER A 67 -7.90 2.99 -17.32
N VAL A 68 -8.18 3.02 -16.03
CA VAL A 68 -7.31 2.46 -14.98
C VAL A 68 -8.09 1.60 -14.00
N GLY A 69 -7.60 0.39 -13.75
CA GLY A 69 -8.17 -0.51 -12.76
C GLY A 69 -7.30 -0.66 -11.52
N PHE A 70 -7.81 -0.29 -10.35
CA PHE A 70 -7.15 -0.49 -9.05
C PHE A 70 -7.56 -1.83 -8.44
N VAL A 71 -6.57 -2.67 -8.15
CA VAL A 71 -6.76 -3.97 -7.48
C VAL A 71 -6.46 -3.81 -6.00
N GLN A 72 -7.51 -3.67 -5.18
CA GLN A 72 -7.33 -3.59 -3.73
C GLN A 72 -6.86 -4.92 -3.15
N CYS A 73 -6.17 -4.83 -2.01
CA CYS A 73 -5.70 -6.00 -1.26
C CYS A 73 -4.78 -6.92 -2.09
N ALA A 74 -3.99 -6.38 -3.02
CA ALA A 74 -3.00 -7.17 -3.76
C ALA A 74 -1.92 -7.68 -2.79
N GLY A 75 -1.96 -8.97 -2.47
CA GLY A 75 -1.07 -9.61 -1.48
C GLY A 75 -1.39 -9.30 -0.01
N SER A 76 -2.49 -8.60 0.29
CA SER A 76 -2.97 -8.36 1.67
C SER A 76 -4.31 -9.00 1.90
N ARG A 77 -4.63 -9.35 3.16
CA ARG A 77 -5.82 -10.14 3.50
C ARG A 77 -5.89 -11.40 2.63
N ASP A 78 -4.74 -12.06 2.51
CA ASP A 78 -4.54 -13.26 1.73
C ASP A 78 -3.66 -14.22 2.52
N GLU A 79 -4.21 -15.39 2.84
CA GLU A 79 -3.53 -16.41 3.65
C GLU A 79 -2.27 -16.97 2.97
N ASN A 80 -2.16 -16.86 1.65
CA ASN A 80 -0.95 -17.28 0.91
C ASN A 80 0.13 -16.18 0.88
N HIS A 81 -0.21 -14.97 1.31
CA HIS A 81 0.66 -13.79 1.29
C HIS A 81 0.66 -13.10 2.66
N LEU A 82 0.17 -11.86 2.76
CA LEU A 82 0.02 -11.17 4.04
C LEU A 82 -1.41 -11.41 4.58
N PRO A 83 -1.57 -12.12 5.72
CA PRO A 83 -2.90 -12.45 6.26
C PRO A 83 -3.61 -11.24 6.89
N TYR A 84 -2.95 -10.09 6.94
CA TYR A 84 -3.46 -8.86 7.56
C TYR A 84 -3.82 -7.78 6.55
N CYS A 85 -4.56 -6.78 7.03
CA CYS A 85 -4.82 -5.56 6.27
C CYS A 85 -3.65 -4.59 6.42
N SER A 86 -3.13 -4.13 5.29
CA SER A 86 -2.01 -3.16 5.24
C SER A 86 -2.41 -1.71 5.54
N TYR A 87 -3.64 -1.47 6.02
CA TYR A 87 -4.21 -0.19 6.47
C TYR A 87 -4.36 0.91 5.41
N ILE A 88 -3.32 1.17 4.60
CA ILE A 88 -3.23 2.36 3.75
C ILE A 88 -3.74 2.17 2.31
N CYS A 89 -3.88 0.92 1.83
CA CYS A 89 -4.04 0.63 0.40
C CYS A 89 -5.29 1.27 -0.21
N CYS A 90 -6.42 1.25 0.52
CA CYS A 90 -7.67 1.87 0.07
C CYS A 90 -7.50 3.39 -0.07
N MET A 91 -7.00 4.06 0.96
CA MET A 91 -6.82 5.52 0.95
C MET A 91 -5.77 5.95 -0.08
N ALA A 92 -4.68 5.19 -0.23
CA ALA A 92 -3.68 5.45 -1.27
C ALA A 92 -4.28 5.38 -2.67
N SER A 93 -5.13 4.38 -2.94
CA SER A 93 -5.79 4.25 -4.24
C SER A 93 -6.78 5.37 -4.51
N LEU A 94 -7.57 5.78 -3.51
CA LEU A 94 -8.47 6.94 -3.61
C LEU A 94 -7.68 8.24 -3.89
N LYS A 95 -6.50 8.38 -3.29
CA LYS A 95 -5.58 9.49 -3.61
C LYS A 95 -5.04 9.39 -5.03
N HIS A 96 -4.65 8.20 -5.48
CA HIS A 96 -4.17 8.00 -6.85
C HIS A 96 -5.22 8.28 -7.91
N VAL A 97 -6.50 8.04 -7.58
CA VAL A 97 -7.61 8.48 -8.43
C VAL A 97 -7.51 9.98 -8.69
N THR A 98 -7.27 10.81 -7.67
CA THR A 98 -7.17 12.26 -7.89
C THR A 98 -6.00 12.62 -8.81
N TYR A 99 -4.85 11.96 -8.66
CA TYR A 99 -3.69 12.22 -9.52
C TYR A 99 -4.00 11.94 -10.99
N ILE A 100 -4.69 10.83 -11.28
CA ILE A 100 -5.03 10.45 -12.65
C ILE A 100 -6.12 11.39 -13.19
N ARG A 101 -7.18 11.65 -12.42
CA ARG A 101 -8.31 12.49 -12.84
C ARG A 101 -7.92 13.96 -13.05
N GLU A 102 -6.93 14.45 -12.30
CA GLU A 102 -6.37 15.81 -12.49
C GLU A 102 -5.61 15.94 -13.82
N GLN A 103 -4.90 14.89 -14.26
CA GLN A 103 -4.17 14.91 -15.54
C GLN A 103 -5.07 14.51 -16.72
N TYR A 104 -6.02 13.60 -16.48
CA TYR A 104 -6.89 12.99 -17.47
C TYR A 104 -8.36 13.03 -17.00
N PRO A 105 -9.05 14.18 -17.18
CA PRO A 105 -10.42 14.39 -16.71
C PRO A 105 -11.49 13.51 -17.38
N ASP A 106 -11.14 12.75 -18.41
CA ASP A 106 -12.04 11.79 -19.06
C ASP A 106 -11.67 10.32 -18.75
N ALA A 107 -10.58 10.09 -17.99
CA ALA A 107 -10.14 8.74 -17.68
C ALA A 107 -11.12 8.00 -16.77
N ARG A 108 -11.48 6.77 -17.15
CA ARG A 108 -12.40 5.90 -16.39
C ARG A 108 -11.63 5.08 -15.36
N ILE A 109 -12.02 5.18 -14.10
CA ILE A 109 -11.34 4.51 -13.00
C ILE A 109 -12.22 3.41 -12.43
N TYR A 110 -11.67 2.21 -12.26
CA TYR A 110 -12.37 1.06 -11.70
C TYR A 110 -11.65 0.60 -10.44
N ILE A 111 -12.31 0.61 -9.29
CA ILE A 111 -11.72 0.18 -8.02
C ILE A 111 -12.36 -1.14 -7.61
N PHE A 112 -11.59 -2.23 -7.68
CA PHE A 112 -11.99 -3.57 -7.27
C PHE A 112 -11.65 -3.80 -5.81
N TYR A 113 -12.64 -4.05 -4.96
CA TYR A 113 -12.45 -4.12 -3.51
C TYR A 113 -13.31 -5.19 -2.82
N ILE A 114 -12.81 -5.69 -1.69
CA ILE A 114 -13.58 -6.50 -0.74
C ILE A 114 -14.38 -5.57 0.18
N ASP A 115 -13.64 -4.73 0.92
CA ASP A 115 -14.14 -3.64 1.77
C ASP A 115 -13.31 -2.38 1.49
N LEU A 116 -13.96 -1.22 1.41
CA LEU A 116 -13.26 0.07 1.41
C LEU A 116 -13.06 0.51 2.85
N ARG A 117 -11.80 0.63 3.27
CA ARG A 117 -11.43 1.04 4.62
C ARG A 117 -10.96 2.49 4.64
N ALA A 118 -11.88 3.37 5.01
CA ALA A 118 -11.65 4.81 5.19
C ALA A 118 -11.91 5.22 6.65
N PRO A 119 -11.02 4.86 7.59
CA PRO A 119 -11.30 5.01 9.02
C PRO A 119 -11.32 6.49 9.46
N GLY A 120 -12.43 6.88 10.10
CA GLY A 120 -12.59 8.21 10.69
C GLY A 120 -13.12 9.27 9.72
N TYR A 121 -13.67 10.34 10.28
CA TYR A 121 -14.47 11.34 9.56
C TYR A 121 -13.77 11.93 8.32
N LYS A 122 -12.49 12.30 8.44
CA LYS A 122 -11.75 12.92 7.31
C LYS A 122 -11.55 11.97 6.14
N TYR A 123 -11.37 10.67 6.40
CA TYR A 123 -11.17 9.68 5.35
C TYR A 123 -12.48 9.28 4.71
N GLU A 124 -13.56 9.20 5.49
CA GLU A 124 -14.91 9.01 4.97
C GLU A 124 -15.34 10.15 4.04
N GLN A 125 -15.15 11.41 4.46
CA GLN A 125 -15.40 12.57 3.59
C GLN A 125 -14.58 12.54 2.29
N PHE A 126 -13.32 12.08 2.37
CA PHE A 126 -12.49 11.95 1.18
C PHE A 126 -13.02 10.84 0.25
N TYR A 127 -13.42 9.70 0.81
CA TYR A 127 -14.08 8.64 0.06
C TYR A 127 -15.36 9.13 -0.63
N ASP A 128 -16.24 9.83 0.10
CA ASP A 128 -17.49 10.37 -0.43
C ASP A 128 -17.23 11.32 -1.60
N LYS A 129 -16.24 12.22 -1.47
CA LYS A 129 -15.82 13.10 -2.56
C LYS A 129 -15.39 12.33 -3.81
N ILE A 130 -14.64 11.25 -3.67
CA ILE A 130 -14.21 10.43 -4.83
C ILE A 130 -15.40 9.66 -5.42
N LYS A 131 -16.33 9.24 -4.58
CA LYS A 131 -17.55 8.53 -4.99
C LYS A 131 -18.51 9.39 -5.81
N GLU A 132 -18.49 10.71 -5.63
CA GLU A 132 -19.28 11.66 -6.42
C GLU A 132 -18.76 11.83 -7.86
N ASP A 133 -17.54 11.40 -8.19
CA ASP A 133 -17.01 11.46 -9.55
C ASP A 133 -17.65 10.38 -10.44
N GLU A 134 -18.35 10.82 -11.49
CA GLU A 134 -19.07 9.95 -12.43
C GLU A 134 -18.19 9.00 -13.24
N ASN A 135 -16.88 9.27 -13.31
CA ASN A 135 -15.90 8.42 -13.99
C ASN A 135 -15.23 7.41 -13.05
N VAL A 136 -15.63 7.35 -11.78
CA VAL A 136 -15.09 6.41 -10.79
C VAL A 136 -16.12 5.34 -10.45
N PHE A 137 -15.77 4.09 -10.78
CA PHE A 137 -16.63 2.92 -10.61
C PHE A 137 -16.09 2.03 -9.50
N PHE A 138 -16.92 1.76 -8.51
CA PHE A 138 -16.59 0.88 -7.39
C PHE A 138 -17.16 -0.52 -7.65
N VAL A 139 -16.28 -1.49 -7.86
CA VAL A 139 -16.65 -2.89 -8.12
C VAL A 139 -16.38 -3.72 -6.88
N LYS A 140 -17.43 -4.24 -6.24
CA LYS A 140 -17.31 -5.04 -5.04
C LYS A 140 -16.98 -6.49 -5.41
N GLY A 141 -15.68 -6.79 -5.46
CA GLY A 141 -15.15 -8.10 -5.83
C GLY A 141 -13.64 -8.16 -5.68
N LYS A 142 -13.10 -9.30 -5.25
CA LYS A 142 -11.65 -9.56 -5.27
C LYS A 142 -11.27 -9.98 -6.69
N VAL A 143 -10.27 -9.32 -7.28
CA VAL A 143 -9.72 -9.74 -8.57
C VAL A 143 -9.05 -11.09 -8.40
N ALA A 144 -9.51 -12.07 -9.19
CA ALA A 144 -9.01 -13.42 -9.20
C ALA A 144 -7.89 -13.61 -10.24
N GLU A 145 -7.92 -12.85 -11.33
CA GLU A 145 -6.99 -13.00 -12.45
C GLU A 145 -6.78 -11.68 -13.18
N VAL A 146 -5.55 -11.45 -13.64
CA VAL A 146 -5.18 -10.36 -14.53
C VAL A 146 -4.43 -10.92 -15.73
N SER A 147 -4.86 -10.55 -16.94
CA SER A 147 -4.23 -10.97 -18.19
C SER A 147 -4.06 -9.81 -19.17
N GLU A 148 -3.00 -9.87 -19.98
CA GLU A 148 -2.74 -8.91 -21.06
C GLU A 148 -3.40 -9.38 -22.36
N SER A 149 -4.04 -8.46 -23.07
CA SER A 149 -4.59 -8.68 -24.41
C SER A 149 -3.56 -8.36 -25.48
N PRO A 150 -3.70 -8.87 -26.73
CA PRO A 150 -2.72 -8.63 -27.79
C PRO A 150 -2.47 -7.16 -28.15
N ASP A 151 -3.44 -6.28 -27.86
CA ASP A 151 -3.35 -4.83 -28.06
C ASP A 151 -2.65 -4.08 -26.90
N GLY A 152 -2.23 -4.81 -25.85
CA GLY A 152 -1.58 -4.27 -24.66
C GLY A 152 -2.54 -3.77 -23.57
N SER A 153 -3.85 -3.94 -23.75
CA SER A 153 -4.83 -3.70 -22.69
C SER A 153 -4.80 -4.82 -21.64
N VAL A 154 -5.26 -4.51 -20.44
CA VAL A 154 -5.23 -5.42 -19.28
C VAL A 154 -6.66 -5.78 -18.90
N THR A 155 -6.98 -7.08 -18.84
CA THR A 155 -8.29 -7.56 -18.40
C THR A 155 -8.22 -8.03 -16.95
N LEU A 156 -9.06 -7.43 -16.11
CA LEU A 156 -9.27 -7.77 -14.70
C LEU A 156 -10.50 -8.66 -14.60
N VAL A 157 -10.36 -9.84 -14.02
CA VAL A 157 -11.47 -10.77 -13.74
C VAL A 157 -11.71 -10.80 -12.25
N ALA A 158 -12.91 -10.41 -11.83
CA ALA A 158 -13.35 -10.45 -10.44
C ALA A 158 -14.69 -11.17 -10.33
N GLU A 159 -14.95 -11.77 -9.17
CA GLU A 159 -16.29 -12.20 -8.81
C GLU A 159 -17.01 -11.02 -8.16
N ASP A 160 -18.12 -10.58 -8.74
CA ASP A 160 -18.97 -9.56 -8.16
C ASP A 160 -19.73 -10.18 -6.99
N ALA A 161 -19.43 -9.73 -5.77
CA ALA A 161 -20.00 -10.27 -4.55
C ALA A 161 -21.49 -9.92 -4.37
N ILE A 162 -22.04 -9.01 -5.18
CA ILE A 162 -23.45 -8.60 -5.15
C ILE A 162 -24.27 -9.46 -6.12
N SER A 163 -23.79 -9.66 -7.35
CA SER A 163 -24.52 -10.43 -8.36
C SER A 163 -24.17 -11.93 -8.38
N GLY A 164 -23.00 -12.32 -7.84
CA GLY A 164 -22.45 -13.66 -7.96
C GLY A 164 -21.90 -13.99 -9.36
N GLU A 165 -21.87 -13.00 -10.25
CA GLU A 165 -21.36 -13.16 -11.61
C GLU A 165 -19.87 -12.82 -11.71
N LYS A 166 -19.19 -13.42 -12.68
CA LYS A 166 -17.82 -13.03 -13.02
C LYS A 166 -17.86 -11.74 -13.85
N THR A 167 -17.36 -10.65 -13.28
CA THR A 167 -17.13 -9.40 -14.00
C THR A 167 -15.78 -9.44 -14.68
N LYS A 168 -15.75 -9.10 -15.97
CA LYS A 168 -14.52 -8.85 -16.73
C LYS A 168 -14.48 -7.39 -17.09
N GLN A 169 -13.42 -6.70 -16.70
CA GLN A 169 -13.20 -5.31 -17.06
C GLN A 169 -11.84 -5.17 -17.72
N THR A 170 -11.85 -4.71 -18.98
CA THR A 170 -10.63 -4.36 -19.70
C THR A 170 -10.30 -2.89 -19.46
N VAL A 171 -9.05 -2.61 -19.15
CA VAL A 171 -8.50 -1.27 -18.88
C VAL A 171 -7.16 -1.10 -19.57
N ASP A 172 -6.71 0.13 -19.76
CA ASP A 172 -5.40 0.40 -20.34
C ASP A 172 -4.24 0.11 -19.39
N MET A 173 -4.48 0.27 -18.10
CA MET A 173 -3.48 0.08 -17.05
C MET A 173 -4.13 -0.46 -15.78
N ALA A 174 -3.46 -1.40 -15.11
CA ALA A 174 -3.88 -1.89 -13.80
C ALA A 174 -2.86 -1.50 -12.72
N VAL A 175 -3.37 -1.10 -11.55
CA VAL A 175 -2.59 -0.68 -10.40
C VAL A 175 -2.86 -1.64 -9.26
N LEU A 176 -1.86 -2.44 -8.90
CA LEU A 176 -1.91 -3.33 -7.75
C LEU A 176 -1.67 -2.51 -6.48
N ALA A 177 -2.69 -2.40 -5.62
CA ALA A 177 -2.54 -1.76 -4.32
C ALA A 177 -1.86 -2.76 -3.35
N THR A 178 -0.54 -2.89 -3.50
CA THR A 178 0.23 -3.88 -2.75
C THR A 178 0.29 -3.56 -1.27
N GLY A 179 0.47 -4.62 -0.49
CA GLY A 179 0.56 -4.54 0.96
C GLY A 179 1.82 -3.85 1.49
N MET A 180 1.82 -3.65 2.80
CA MET A 180 2.92 -3.12 3.61
C MET A 180 3.44 -4.25 4.50
N GLN A 181 4.75 -4.50 4.47
CA GLN A 181 5.42 -5.41 5.40
C GLN A 181 6.54 -4.66 6.15
N PRO A 182 6.85 -5.00 7.41
CA PRO A 182 7.89 -4.31 8.14
C PRO A 182 9.26 -4.69 7.59
N THR A 183 10.19 -3.73 7.55
CA THR A 183 11.57 -3.95 7.08
C THR A 183 12.28 -5.09 7.85
N ALA A 184 11.88 -5.32 9.10
CA ALA A 184 12.44 -6.37 9.94
C ALA A 184 12.18 -7.81 9.44
N VAL A 185 11.21 -8.02 8.52
CA VAL A 185 11.01 -9.33 7.87
C VAL A 185 12.21 -9.71 7.00
N ASN A 186 12.85 -8.72 6.37
CA ASN A 186 13.97 -8.93 5.46
C ASN A 186 15.34 -8.64 6.11
N VAL A 187 15.36 -7.94 7.25
CA VAL A 187 16.59 -7.47 7.89
C VAL A 187 16.66 -7.96 9.34
N LYS A 188 17.70 -8.73 9.65
CA LYS A 188 17.98 -9.14 11.03
C LYS A 188 18.47 -7.95 11.84
N LEU A 189 17.63 -7.48 12.76
CA LEU A 189 18.00 -6.44 13.72
C LEU A 189 18.91 -7.04 14.82
N PRO A 190 20.06 -6.44 15.14
CA PRO A 190 21.02 -6.97 16.12
C PRO A 190 20.60 -6.64 17.56
N ALA A 191 19.39 -7.03 17.95
CA ALA A 191 18.83 -6.77 19.28
C ALA A 191 17.87 -7.87 19.72
N ASP A 192 17.72 -8.03 21.04
CA ASP A 192 16.78 -8.96 21.66
C ASP A 192 15.35 -8.38 21.65
N LEU A 193 14.73 -8.42 20.47
CA LEU A 193 13.40 -7.91 20.19
C LEU A 193 12.40 -9.06 20.06
N GLN A 194 11.16 -8.80 20.47
CA GLN A 194 10.03 -9.68 20.19
C GLN A 194 9.34 -9.24 18.90
N PHE A 195 8.82 -10.22 18.16
CA PHE A 195 8.14 -9.99 16.90
C PHE A 195 6.79 -10.72 16.88
N THR A 196 5.82 -10.17 16.14
CA THR A 196 4.62 -10.90 15.74
C THR A 196 4.99 -11.97 14.71
N GLU A 197 4.06 -12.90 14.44
CA GLU A 197 4.23 -13.89 13.35
C GLU A 197 4.49 -13.20 11.99
N ASP A 198 3.88 -12.03 11.79
CA ASP A 198 4.05 -11.17 10.61
C ASP A 198 5.33 -10.31 10.59
N GLY A 199 6.19 -10.42 11.61
CA GLY A 199 7.48 -9.73 11.69
C GLY A 199 7.44 -8.27 12.16
N PHE A 200 6.31 -7.78 12.70
CA PHE A 200 6.27 -6.46 13.35
C PHE A 200 6.88 -6.55 14.75
N ILE A 201 7.60 -5.51 15.17
CA ILE A 201 8.24 -5.49 16.50
C ILE A 201 7.17 -5.26 17.58
N VAL A 202 7.15 -6.14 18.58
CA VAL A 202 6.29 -6.05 19.76
C VAL A 202 7.00 -5.22 20.84
N ASN A 203 6.29 -4.23 21.38
CA ASN A 203 6.79 -3.38 22.45
C ASN A 203 6.58 -4.03 23.82
N ASP A 204 7.65 -4.56 24.41
CA ASP A 204 7.67 -4.98 25.81
C ASP A 204 7.89 -3.76 26.72
N LEU A 205 6.78 -3.15 27.13
CA LEU A 205 6.80 -1.94 27.97
C LEU A 205 7.24 -2.21 29.41
N GLU A 206 7.21 -3.47 29.87
CA GLU A 206 7.61 -3.85 31.22
C GLU A 206 9.14 -3.98 31.32
N LYS A 207 9.74 -4.71 30.38
CA LYS A 207 11.20 -4.80 30.20
C LYS A 207 11.79 -3.43 29.89
N GLY A 208 11.13 -2.67 29.00
CA GLY A 208 11.54 -1.33 28.60
C GLY A 208 12.88 -1.28 27.85
N GLY A 209 13.41 -0.07 27.66
CA GLY A 209 14.71 0.16 27.02
C GLY A 209 14.73 0.05 25.49
N MET A 210 13.81 -0.68 24.86
CA MET A 210 13.69 -0.77 23.40
C MET A 210 12.24 -0.61 22.94
N PHE A 211 12.00 0.27 21.98
CA PHE A 211 10.65 0.59 21.51
C PHE A 211 10.59 0.69 19.99
N ALA A 212 9.63 0.05 19.35
CA ALA A 212 9.33 0.22 17.93
C ALA A 212 8.27 1.29 17.69
N ALA A 213 8.50 2.10 16.67
CA ALA A 213 7.67 3.24 16.30
C ALA A 213 7.20 3.17 14.84
N GLY A 214 6.00 3.66 14.59
CA GLY A 214 5.38 3.71 13.27
C GLY A 214 5.23 2.33 12.64
N CYS A 215 5.56 2.22 11.36
CA CYS A 215 5.36 0.99 10.60
C CYS A 215 6.23 -0.19 11.03
N ALA A 216 7.28 0.05 11.84
CA ALA A 216 8.05 -1.04 12.45
C ALA A 216 7.22 -1.83 13.48
N ASN A 217 6.19 -1.22 14.07
CA ASN A 217 5.33 -1.82 15.07
C ASN A 217 3.99 -2.35 14.51
N LYS A 218 3.45 -1.74 13.46
CA LYS A 218 2.19 -2.16 12.81
C LYS A 218 1.97 -1.42 11.48
N PRO A 219 1.12 -1.93 10.56
CA PRO A 219 0.68 -1.14 9.43
C PRO A 219 -0.02 0.16 9.89
N ALA A 220 0.41 1.29 9.35
CA ALA A 220 -0.08 2.61 9.76
C ALA A 220 0.05 3.64 8.63
N ASP A 221 -0.80 4.66 8.67
CA ASP A 221 -0.58 5.87 7.89
C ASP A 221 0.43 6.81 8.57
N VAL A 222 0.71 7.96 7.94
CA VAL A 222 1.67 8.94 8.44
C VAL A 222 1.22 9.55 9.78
N VAL A 223 -0.06 9.86 9.94
CA VAL A 223 -0.59 10.51 11.15
C VAL A 223 -0.50 9.56 12.35
N THR A 224 -0.96 8.33 12.17
CA THR A 224 -0.91 7.26 13.18
C THR A 224 0.53 6.92 13.52
N SER A 225 1.43 6.90 12.52
CA SER A 225 2.86 6.70 12.74
C SER A 225 3.48 7.81 13.58
N ASN A 226 3.15 9.07 13.31
CA ASN A 226 3.62 10.21 14.10
C ASN A 226 3.12 10.18 15.55
N GLN A 227 1.83 9.85 15.74
CA GLN A 227 1.25 9.70 17.08
C GLN A 227 1.93 8.57 17.86
N ASN A 228 2.10 7.41 17.22
CA ASN A 228 2.79 6.27 17.81
C ASN A 228 4.25 6.60 18.16
N ALA A 229 4.99 7.24 17.24
CA ALA A 229 6.37 7.66 17.48
C ALA A 229 6.50 8.65 18.64
N THR A 230 5.57 9.60 18.76
CA THR A 230 5.50 10.53 19.91
C THR A 230 5.32 9.76 21.22
N GLY A 231 4.41 8.80 21.26
CA GLY A 231 4.19 7.94 22.42
C GLY A 231 5.44 7.13 22.79
N MET A 232 6.14 6.57 21.80
CA MET A 232 7.36 5.78 22.03
C MET A 232 8.54 6.64 22.50
N ALA A 233 8.66 7.87 22.00
CA ALA A 233 9.65 8.83 22.51
C ALA A 233 9.42 9.14 24.00
N LEU A 234 8.16 9.34 24.41
CA LEU A 234 7.84 9.56 25.83
C LEU A 234 8.17 8.33 26.69
N LYS A 235 7.90 7.11 26.20
CA LYS A 235 8.28 5.87 26.88
C LYS A 235 9.79 5.71 27.01
N ALA A 236 10.54 6.02 25.95
CA ALA A 236 12.00 6.04 25.97
C ALA A 236 12.56 7.01 27.01
N ILE A 237 12.03 8.24 27.06
CA ILE A 237 12.45 9.24 28.07
C ILE A 237 12.13 8.78 29.49
N GLN A 238 11.03 8.06 29.72
CA GLN A 238 10.68 7.55 31.05
C GLN A 238 11.70 6.54 31.60
N ILE A 239 12.46 5.85 30.73
CA ILE A 239 13.55 4.96 31.16
C ILE A 239 14.68 5.73 31.85
N LEU A 240 14.95 6.98 31.44
CA LEU A 240 16.01 7.82 32.04
C LEU A 240 15.73 8.20 33.50
N LYS A 241 14.49 8.05 33.96
CA LYS A 241 14.06 8.39 35.32
C LYS A 241 13.91 7.19 36.25
N ARG A 242 14.20 5.98 35.77
CA ARG A 242 14.34 4.76 36.59
C ARG A 242 15.79 4.56 36.96
#